data_AF-D3B295-F1
#
_entry.id   AF-D3B295-F1
#
_cell.length_a   1.000
_cell.length_b   1.000
_cell.length_c   1.000
_cell.angle_alpha   90.00
_cell.angle_beta   90.00
_cell.angle_gamma   90.00
#
_symmetry.space_group_name_H-M   'P 1'
#
loop_
_entity.id
_entity.type
_entity.pdbx_description
1 polymer ?
#
loop_
_entity_poly.entity_id
_entity_poly.type
_entity_poly.pdbx_seq_one_letter_code
_entity_poly.pdbx_strand_id
1 'polypeptide(L)'
;MVYCSDSNNNKSEIFVNLPHVLLSKIVQCLDDNIDKIVFTLVCKRWFDDKDRYLTFNTNTINIIDDKDNHFYLNSYRSSINNSLNQKTNCKLIINDVGRSGHDYSLSTDKLEETTDIPSNVDTVLIDRSIESLSTELTEKLYHLISNSNVITLKNCIVGNQLPLNLKSISFGVDHDEPIDGILPPNLKQLKFGESFSQRILVGSLPATLEKLTLPNAFTHEFEEGALPTALKVLKFERGSAYEQPIHRLPPNLEEFHYNGPFGVPEIGNEQLPDTLRSLYNVPASWLHSIKSLSNLTTLTFNSKTKGLETPIDLSLLPTSLTRLHIDVPWKLESAMPTTIRYLNIVSAKYDIDEIFRDRSQYQFEELIVHAFKNESLDGLKIRQLKLEFYSIISIPSREFFTWDDKVIKSSVLRSIPNGVEILHVGICNSDFKLGSLIPLSVKTIIFHNQMGSIPTSIEEMILQQDIKSFNYDNLPPAVRSLTIKSIEFDINLNGIPQTLDNLCIKTKRRYSQIFSLRKINNHHYLLFGQSDEHLNAAIINVSDIKKFKL
;
A
#
# COMPACT_ATOMS: atom_id res chain seq x y z
N MET A 1 -11.37 -27.78 14.80
CA MET A 1 -10.11 -27.98 15.55
C MET A 1 -10.20 -29.30 16.29
N VAL A 2 -9.13 -30.09 16.27
CA VAL A 2 -9.02 -31.36 17.00
C VAL A 2 -9.33 -31.08 18.47
N TYR A 3 -10.39 -31.70 18.97
CA TYR A 3 -10.71 -31.72 20.40
C TYR A 3 -9.46 -32.15 21.15
N CYS A 4 -9.08 -31.40 22.20
CA CYS A 4 -8.34 -32.02 23.30
C CYS A 4 -9.21 -33.19 23.78
N SER A 5 -8.95 -34.40 23.27
CA SER A 5 -9.32 -35.60 23.99
C SER A 5 -8.58 -35.53 25.31
N ASP A 6 -9.27 -35.78 26.42
CA ASP A 6 -8.71 -36.01 27.75
C ASP A 6 -7.85 -37.29 27.81
N SER A 7 -7.07 -37.58 26.77
CA SER A 7 -6.11 -38.67 26.73
C SER A 7 -4.70 -38.11 26.93
N ASN A 8 -4.14 -38.51 28.07
CA ASN A 8 -2.86 -38.13 28.65
C ASN A 8 -1.64 -38.63 27.83
N ASN A 9 -1.55 -38.35 26.52
CA ASN A 9 -0.45 -38.88 25.69
C ASN A 9 0.25 -37.87 24.75
N ASN A 10 0.30 -36.58 25.13
CA ASN A 10 1.02 -35.53 24.40
C ASN A 10 2.57 -35.64 24.39
N LYS A 11 3.16 -36.71 24.96
CA LYS A 11 4.63 -36.88 25.01
C LYS A 11 5.25 -37.39 23.69
N SER A 12 4.47 -38.00 22.81
CA SER A 12 4.97 -38.61 21.56
C SER A 12 4.73 -37.75 20.31
N GLU A 13 3.85 -36.75 20.39
CA GLU A 13 3.54 -35.85 19.28
C GLU A 13 4.68 -34.84 19.07
N ILE A 14 5.42 -35.00 17.97
CA ILE A 14 6.57 -34.15 17.61
C ILE A 14 6.17 -32.67 17.55
N PHE A 15 4.97 -32.38 17.00
CA PHE A 15 4.48 -31.01 16.85
C PHE A 15 4.22 -30.34 18.21
N VAL A 16 3.50 -31.00 19.12
CA VAL A 16 3.25 -30.46 20.47
C VAL A 16 4.56 -30.17 21.20
N ASN A 17 5.61 -30.95 20.88
CA ASN A 17 6.88 -30.88 21.59
C ASN A 17 7.94 -29.95 21.00
N LEU A 18 7.60 -29.13 19.99
CA LEU A 18 8.53 -28.19 19.36
C LEU A 18 9.27 -27.30 20.40
N PRO A 19 10.59 -27.07 20.24
CA PRO A 19 11.34 -26.13 21.07
C PRO A 19 10.80 -24.69 20.93
N HIS A 20 10.87 -23.90 22.01
CA HIS A 20 10.40 -22.50 22.02
C HIS A 20 11.07 -21.64 20.95
N VAL A 21 12.34 -21.93 20.60
CA VAL A 21 13.04 -21.24 19.51
C VAL A 21 12.36 -21.46 18.15
N LEU A 22 11.88 -22.67 17.87
CA LEU A 22 11.14 -22.95 16.64
C LEU A 22 9.74 -22.33 16.69
N LEU A 23 9.05 -22.40 17.84
CA LEU A 23 7.76 -21.73 18.00
C LEU A 23 7.87 -20.22 17.79
N SER A 24 8.93 -19.58 18.29
CA SER A 24 9.19 -18.15 18.09
C SER A 24 9.41 -17.82 16.60
N LYS A 25 10.20 -18.63 15.88
CA LYS A 25 10.38 -18.46 14.42
C LYS A 25 9.07 -18.62 13.64
N ILE A 26 8.24 -19.59 14.01
CA ILE A 26 6.93 -19.79 13.38
C ILE A 26 6.03 -18.57 13.63
N VAL A 27 5.94 -18.11 14.88
CA VAL A 27 5.15 -16.93 15.26
C VAL A 27 5.64 -15.66 14.56
N GLN A 28 6.94 -15.51 14.32
CA GLN A 28 7.50 -14.39 13.56
C GLN A 28 7.12 -14.40 12.08
N CYS A 29 6.75 -15.56 11.52
CA CYS A 29 6.23 -15.68 10.15
C CYS A 29 4.72 -15.42 10.05
N LEU A 30 4.01 -15.20 11.17
CA LEU A 30 2.59 -14.83 11.17
C LEU A 30 2.47 -13.31 11.21
N ASP A 31 1.87 -12.71 10.18
CA ASP A 31 1.72 -11.26 10.07
C ASP A 31 0.67 -10.70 11.04
N ASP A 32 -0.49 -11.37 11.11
CA ASP A 32 -1.65 -10.93 11.88
C ASP A 32 -1.59 -11.40 13.34
N ASN A 33 -1.78 -10.47 14.27
CA ASN A 33 -1.74 -10.76 15.70
C ASN A 33 -2.83 -11.74 16.17
N ILE A 34 -3.98 -11.77 15.49
CA ILE A 34 -5.03 -12.75 15.79
C ILE A 34 -4.58 -14.19 15.48
N ASP A 35 -3.79 -14.38 14.43
CA ASP A 35 -3.24 -15.67 14.04
C ASP A 35 -2.24 -16.17 15.09
N LYS A 36 -1.44 -15.26 15.65
CA LYS A 36 -0.51 -15.57 16.74
C LYS A 36 -1.24 -16.04 17.99
N ILE A 37 -2.37 -15.41 18.33
CA ILE A 37 -3.21 -15.85 19.46
C ILE A 37 -3.80 -17.24 19.15
N VAL A 38 -4.41 -17.43 17.98
CA VAL A 38 -4.99 -18.72 17.59
C VAL A 38 -3.95 -19.83 17.59
N PHE A 39 -2.73 -19.55 17.13
CA PHE A 39 -1.60 -20.46 17.18
C PHE A 39 -1.34 -20.95 18.61
N THR A 40 -1.33 -20.05 19.59
CA THR A 40 -1.14 -20.45 21.00
C THR A 40 -2.31 -21.26 21.57
N LEU A 41 -3.50 -21.15 21.00
CA LEU A 41 -4.69 -21.90 21.43
C LEU A 41 -4.75 -23.33 20.87
N VAL A 42 -3.82 -23.73 19.99
CA VAL A 42 -3.81 -25.06 19.35
C VAL A 42 -3.61 -26.19 20.37
N CYS A 43 -2.77 -26.00 21.39
CA CYS A 43 -2.59 -26.98 22.45
C CYS A 43 -2.24 -26.35 23.79
N LYS A 44 -2.51 -27.08 24.88
CA LYS A 44 -2.32 -26.59 26.26
C LYS A 44 -0.88 -26.16 26.55
N ARG A 45 0.13 -26.93 26.13
CA ARG A 45 1.54 -26.57 26.36
C ARG A 45 1.90 -25.24 25.71
N TRP A 46 1.48 -25.03 24.46
CA TRP A 46 1.75 -23.79 23.74
C TRP A 46 1.10 -22.60 24.43
N PHE A 47 -0.16 -22.74 24.86
CA PHE A 47 -0.85 -21.71 25.64
C PHE A 47 -0.16 -21.39 26.98
N ASP A 48 0.23 -22.43 27.73
CA ASP A 48 0.86 -22.29 29.05
C ASP A 48 2.26 -21.65 28.92
N ASP A 49 3.03 -22.00 27.88
CA ASP A 49 4.38 -21.52 27.64
C ASP A 49 4.46 -20.23 26.79
N LYS A 50 3.33 -19.64 26.37
CA LYS A 50 3.28 -18.54 25.38
C LYS A 50 4.24 -17.39 25.66
N ASP A 51 4.42 -16.99 26.93
CA ASP A 51 5.27 -15.86 27.29
C ASP A 51 6.77 -16.09 26.99
N ARG A 52 7.16 -17.34 26.66
CA ARG A 52 8.53 -17.71 26.27
C ARG A 52 8.81 -17.58 24.78
N TYR A 53 7.78 -17.46 23.93
CA TYR A 53 7.96 -17.51 22.48
C TYR A 53 7.04 -16.56 21.69
N LEU A 54 5.92 -16.12 22.27
CA LEU A 54 4.92 -15.29 21.62
C LEU A 54 5.38 -13.82 21.61
N THR A 55 5.45 -13.25 20.41
CA THR A 55 5.75 -11.82 20.21
C THR A 55 4.72 -11.22 19.27
N PHE A 56 4.08 -10.12 19.68
CA PHE A 56 3.09 -9.43 18.88
C PHE A 56 3.75 -8.53 17.84
N ASN A 57 3.12 -8.42 16.67
CA ASN A 57 3.48 -7.45 15.63
C ASN A 57 3.03 -6.05 16.10
N THR A 58 3.99 -5.23 16.50
CA THR A 58 3.76 -3.87 17.04
C THR A 58 3.63 -2.81 15.94
N ASN A 59 3.78 -3.18 14.66
CA ASN A 59 3.51 -2.25 13.56
C ASN A 59 2.01 -2.04 13.35
N THR A 60 1.17 -2.94 13.86
CA THR A 60 -0.29 -2.87 13.76
C THR A 60 -0.96 -2.44 15.07
N ILE A 61 -0.17 -2.08 16.09
CA ILE A 61 -0.66 -1.68 17.42
C ILE A 61 0.15 -0.47 17.89
N ASN A 62 -0.52 0.62 18.27
CA ASN A 62 0.11 1.78 18.92
C ASN A 62 0.22 1.55 20.43
N ILE A 63 1.15 2.23 21.09
CA ILE A 63 1.19 2.28 22.56
C ILE A 63 -0.09 3.00 23.05
N ILE A 64 -0.77 2.45 24.05
CA ILE A 64 -2.02 3.01 24.59
C ILE A 64 -1.87 3.21 26.10
N ASP A 65 -2.42 4.31 26.61
CA ASP A 65 -2.53 4.53 28.06
C ASP A 65 -3.52 3.53 28.67
N ASP A 66 -3.19 2.96 29.84
CA ASP A 66 -3.85 1.76 30.40
C ASP A 66 -5.28 2.03 30.92
N LYS A 67 -5.76 3.28 30.84
CA LYS A 67 -6.92 3.76 31.59
C LYS A 67 -8.30 3.41 30.99
N ASP A 68 -8.40 3.14 29.68
CA ASP A 68 -9.71 2.90 29.02
C ASP A 68 -9.72 1.72 28.01
N ASN A 69 -8.82 0.75 28.12
CA ASN A 69 -8.76 -0.36 27.15
C ASN A 69 -9.83 -1.45 27.39
N HIS A 70 -10.59 -1.80 26.34
CA HIS A 70 -11.46 -2.98 26.25
C HIS A 70 -10.69 -4.29 26.05
N PHE A 71 -9.67 -4.52 26.89
CA PHE A 71 -8.78 -5.66 26.82
C PHE A 71 -9.22 -6.75 27.80
N TYR A 72 -9.96 -7.74 27.29
CA TYR A 72 -10.53 -8.84 28.09
C TYR A 72 -9.69 -10.14 27.99
N LEU A 73 -8.73 -10.22 27.07
CA LEU A 73 -7.77 -11.32 26.95
C LEU A 73 -6.64 -11.24 27.97
N ASN A 74 -6.97 -11.19 29.26
CA ASN A 74 -6.01 -10.96 30.35
C ASN A 74 -4.80 -11.90 30.36
N SER A 75 -4.96 -13.14 29.90
CA SER A 75 -3.87 -14.11 29.78
C SER A 75 -2.76 -13.69 28.82
N TYR A 76 -3.02 -12.77 27.88
CA TYR A 76 -2.05 -12.27 26.90
C TYR A 76 -1.47 -10.89 27.24
N ARG A 77 -1.94 -10.25 28.32
CA ARG A 77 -1.57 -8.86 28.68
C ARG A 77 -0.06 -8.70 28.82
N SER A 78 0.60 -9.63 29.52
CA SER A 78 2.06 -9.58 29.70
C SER A 78 2.83 -9.71 28.39
N SER A 79 2.47 -10.69 27.54
CA SER A 79 3.09 -10.87 26.21
C SER A 79 2.97 -9.62 25.32
N ILE A 80 1.80 -8.96 25.33
CA ILE A 80 1.57 -7.73 24.56
C ILE A 80 2.40 -6.57 25.12
N ASN A 81 2.36 -6.35 26.43
CA ASN A 81 3.14 -5.29 27.07
C ASN A 81 4.64 -5.48 26.85
N ASN A 82 5.13 -6.72 26.93
CA ASN A 82 6.53 -7.03 26.62
C ASN A 82 6.87 -6.69 25.17
N SER A 83 5.97 -6.98 24.23
CA SER A 83 6.17 -6.63 22.81
C SER A 83 6.17 -5.12 22.59
N LEU A 84 5.25 -4.38 23.21
CA LEU A 84 5.18 -2.92 23.13
C LEU A 84 6.40 -2.25 23.77
N ASN A 85 6.88 -2.75 24.90
CA ASN A 85 8.09 -2.25 25.57
C ASN A 85 9.37 -2.45 24.74
N GLN A 86 9.37 -3.40 23.79
CA GLN A 86 10.47 -3.65 22.86
C GLN A 86 10.36 -2.86 21.55
N LYS A 87 9.29 -2.06 21.37
CA LYS A 87 9.12 -1.23 20.18
C LYS A 87 10.19 -0.13 20.15
N THR A 88 10.87 0.02 19.01
CA THR A 88 12.01 0.94 18.82
C THR A 88 11.79 1.98 17.73
N ASN A 89 10.69 1.85 16.97
CA ASN A 89 10.31 2.69 15.84
C ASN A 89 9.05 3.51 16.15
N CYS A 90 9.00 4.09 17.36
CA CYS A 90 7.83 4.81 17.83
C CYS A 90 7.71 6.18 17.15
N LYS A 91 6.46 6.60 16.95
CA LYS A 91 6.11 7.89 16.34
C LYS A 91 5.55 8.83 17.39
N LEU A 92 6.12 10.03 17.50
CA LEU A 92 5.59 11.14 18.29
C LEU A 92 4.90 12.14 17.38
N ILE A 93 3.66 12.52 17.69
CA ILE A 93 2.95 13.64 17.06
C ILE A 93 2.95 14.87 17.97
N ILE A 94 3.22 16.03 17.39
CA ILE A 94 3.07 17.33 18.05
C ILE A 94 1.72 17.93 17.67
N ASN A 95 0.94 18.32 18.67
CA ASN A 95 -0.41 18.90 18.58
C ASN A 95 -1.44 17.97 17.94
N ASP A 96 -1.64 16.82 18.57
CA ASP A 96 -2.63 15.84 18.13
C ASP A 96 -4.06 16.33 18.36
N VAL A 97 -4.76 16.68 17.28
CA VAL A 97 -6.17 17.13 17.33
C VAL A 97 -7.14 15.95 17.21
N GLY A 98 -6.86 14.83 17.89
CA GLY A 98 -7.69 13.61 17.88
C GLY A 98 -7.43 12.72 16.66
N ARG A 99 -6.16 12.48 16.36
CA ARG A 99 -5.60 11.87 15.14
C ARG A 99 -4.70 10.69 15.53
N SER A 100 -5.33 9.56 15.78
CA SER A 100 -4.75 8.33 16.31
C SER A 100 -4.04 7.46 15.26
N GLY A 101 -2.73 7.61 15.16
CA GLY A 101 -1.84 6.66 14.47
C GLY A 101 -0.41 6.68 14.99
N HIS A 102 -0.24 7.21 16.20
CA HIS A 102 1.04 7.59 16.79
C HIS A 102 1.16 6.92 18.16
N ASP A 103 2.40 6.63 18.56
CA ASP A 103 2.69 5.97 19.84
C ASP A 103 2.71 6.96 20.99
N TYR A 104 3.08 8.20 20.70
CA TYR A 104 3.13 9.30 21.64
C TYR A 104 2.48 10.52 21.04
N SER A 105 1.85 11.33 21.88
CA SER A 105 1.25 12.60 21.51
C SER A 105 1.65 13.67 22.53
N LEU A 106 2.01 14.84 22.04
CA LEU A 106 2.42 15.98 22.84
C LEU A 106 1.71 17.24 22.32
N SER A 107 0.91 17.89 23.16
CA SER A 107 0.31 19.18 22.79
C SER A 107 1.37 20.29 22.78
N THR A 108 1.09 21.38 22.06
CA THR A 108 1.96 22.57 22.05
C THR A 108 2.22 23.11 23.46
N ASP A 109 1.19 23.15 24.31
CA ASP A 109 1.31 23.69 25.66
C ASP A 109 2.24 22.84 26.54
N LYS A 110 2.21 21.51 26.37
CA LYS A 110 3.08 20.59 27.12
C LYS A 110 4.51 20.54 26.58
N LEU A 111 4.72 20.96 25.33
CA LEU A 111 6.05 21.03 24.74
C LEU A 111 6.95 22.01 25.52
N GLU A 112 6.38 23.08 26.09
CA GLU A 112 7.09 24.07 26.93
C GLU A 112 7.67 23.48 28.22
N GLU A 113 7.09 22.40 28.73
CA GLU A 113 7.54 21.73 29.96
C GLU A 113 8.38 20.47 29.67
N THR A 114 8.32 19.95 28.45
CA THR A 114 8.99 18.71 28.06
C THR A 114 10.51 18.85 28.06
N THR A 115 11.21 17.89 28.68
CA THR A 115 12.67 17.86 28.80
C THR A 115 13.36 16.89 27.84
N ASP A 116 12.65 15.84 27.42
CA ASP A 116 13.21 14.75 26.64
C ASP A 116 12.13 14.10 25.76
N ILE A 117 12.58 13.52 24.65
CA ILE A 117 11.77 12.66 23.78
C ILE A 117 12.08 11.20 24.16
N PRO A 118 11.07 10.33 24.33
CA PRO A 118 11.31 8.94 24.69
C PRO A 118 12.31 8.25 23.75
N SER A 119 13.26 7.50 24.33
CA SER A 119 14.39 6.92 23.58
C SER A 119 14.02 5.94 22.46
N ASN A 120 12.81 5.40 22.47
CA ASN A 120 12.27 4.52 21.43
C ASN A 120 11.58 5.28 20.28
N VAL A 121 11.56 6.61 20.29
CA VAL A 121 11.00 7.44 19.22
C VAL A 121 12.07 7.70 18.17
N ASP A 122 11.80 7.28 16.94
CA ASP A 122 12.66 7.52 15.77
C ASP A 122 12.08 8.59 14.81
N THR A 123 10.80 8.92 14.98
CA THR A 123 10.02 9.76 14.07
C THR A 123 9.21 10.77 14.84
N VAL A 124 9.37 12.05 14.49
CA VAL A 124 8.51 13.15 14.95
C VAL A 124 7.68 13.67 13.77
N LEU A 125 6.38 13.84 14.00
CA LEU A 125 5.44 14.46 13.08
C LEU A 125 4.89 15.73 13.72
N ILE A 126 4.97 16.86 13.03
CA ILE A 126 4.25 18.08 13.42
C ILE A 126 2.86 18.02 12.76
N ASP A 127 1.77 18.15 13.52
CA ASP A 127 0.44 18.10 12.90
C ASP A 127 0.26 19.22 11.86
N ARG A 128 -0.44 18.91 10.76
CA ARG A 128 -0.71 19.86 9.68
C ARG A 128 -1.63 21.02 10.07
N SER A 129 -2.34 20.93 11.20
CA SER A 129 -3.12 22.05 11.72
C SER A 129 -2.25 23.13 12.33
N ILE A 130 -0.96 22.85 12.58
CA ILE A 130 -0.01 23.87 12.96
C ILE A 130 0.49 24.53 11.68
N GLU A 131 -0.05 25.71 11.37
CA GLU A 131 0.45 26.55 10.28
C GLU A 131 1.85 27.09 10.59
N SER A 132 2.09 27.45 11.86
CA SER A 132 3.40 27.89 12.36
C SER A 132 3.52 27.62 13.86
N LEU A 133 4.71 27.24 14.33
CA LEU A 133 5.10 27.32 15.73
C LEU A 133 5.79 28.67 16.00
N SER A 134 5.76 29.15 17.25
CA SER A 134 6.64 30.25 17.64
C SER A 134 8.11 29.84 17.46
N THR A 135 8.99 30.82 17.26
CA THR A 135 10.43 30.56 17.11
C THR A 135 10.98 29.81 18.32
N GLU A 136 10.57 30.19 19.53
CA GLU A 136 11.00 29.56 20.78
C GLU A 136 10.58 28.08 20.87
N LEU A 137 9.33 27.75 20.52
CA LEU A 137 8.85 26.37 20.51
C LEU A 137 9.54 25.52 19.43
N THR A 138 9.83 26.13 18.27
CA THR A 138 10.54 25.46 17.17
C THR A 138 11.97 25.12 17.59
N GLU A 139 12.69 26.09 18.16
CA GLU A 139 14.04 25.89 18.68
C GLU A 139 14.07 24.85 19.79
N LYS A 140 13.10 24.89 20.71
CA LYS A 140 12.96 23.90 21.76
C LYS A 140 12.75 22.50 21.19
N LEU A 141 11.82 22.34 20.25
CA LEU A 141 11.56 21.06 19.59
C LEU A 141 12.82 20.53 18.90
N TYR A 142 13.55 21.38 18.18
CA TYR A 142 14.75 20.98 17.44
C TYR A 142 15.91 20.65 18.37
N HIS A 143 16.02 21.32 19.51
CA HIS A 143 16.94 20.94 20.57
C HIS A 143 16.60 19.55 21.15
N LEU A 144 15.33 19.27 21.43
CA LEU A 144 14.88 17.95 21.89
C LEU A 144 15.19 16.85 20.87
N ILE A 145 14.90 17.11 19.59
CA ILE A 145 15.20 16.17 18.50
C ILE A 145 16.71 15.90 18.40
N SER A 146 17.54 16.95 18.48
CA SER A 146 19.00 16.84 18.39
C SER A 146 19.60 15.98 19.50
N ASN A 147 18.97 15.94 20.67
CA ASN A 147 19.40 15.17 21.84
C ASN A 147 18.66 13.83 22.00
N SER A 148 18.04 13.33 20.93
CA SER A 148 17.23 12.11 20.95
C SER A 148 17.63 11.13 19.84
N ASN A 149 16.98 9.96 19.82
CA ASN A 149 17.14 8.95 18.77
C ASN A 149 16.31 9.24 17.50
N VAL A 150 15.68 10.41 17.42
CA VAL A 150 14.87 10.81 16.27
C VAL A 150 15.74 10.99 15.04
N ILE A 151 15.41 10.26 13.98
CA ILE A 151 16.09 10.32 12.68
C ILE A 151 15.17 10.82 11.57
N THR A 152 13.87 10.90 11.81
CA THR A 152 12.86 11.32 10.84
C THR A 152 12.03 12.48 11.39
N LEU A 153 11.98 13.59 10.65
CA LEU A 153 11.10 14.72 10.94
C LEU A 153 10.13 14.94 9.79
N LYS A 154 8.84 14.94 10.09
CA LYS A 154 7.76 15.14 9.11
C LYS A 154 6.97 16.40 9.39
N ASN A 155 6.54 17.04 8.30
CA ASN A 155 5.87 18.35 8.33
C ASN A 155 6.76 19.41 8.98
N CYS A 156 8.05 19.36 8.67
CA CYS A 156 9.08 20.26 9.20
C CYS A 156 8.75 21.71 8.84
N ILE A 157 8.95 22.60 9.82
CA ILE A 157 8.86 24.05 9.67
C ILE A 157 10.29 24.59 9.57
N VAL A 158 10.58 25.52 8.66
CA VAL A 158 11.93 26.08 8.60
C VAL A 158 12.15 26.95 9.83
N GLY A 159 13.24 26.68 10.53
CA GLY A 159 13.81 27.53 11.58
C GLY A 159 15.27 27.82 11.23
N ASN A 160 15.98 28.50 12.14
CA ASN A 160 17.37 28.90 11.89
C ASN A 160 18.33 27.73 11.55
N GLN A 161 18.11 26.53 12.13
CA GLN A 161 18.92 25.35 11.83
C GLN A 161 18.14 24.04 12.10
N LEU A 162 18.22 23.08 11.17
CA LEU A 162 17.61 21.77 11.34
C LEU A 162 18.51 20.82 12.15
N PRO A 163 17.93 19.88 12.95
CA PRO A 163 18.71 18.92 13.73
C PRO A 163 19.66 18.07 12.89
N LEU A 164 20.95 18.04 13.26
CA LEU A 164 22.02 17.44 12.45
C LEU A 164 21.98 15.89 12.39
N ASN A 165 21.26 15.26 13.33
CA ASN A 165 21.10 13.80 13.42
C ASN A 165 20.04 13.25 12.44
N LEU A 166 19.25 14.10 11.79
CA LEU A 166 18.17 13.68 10.89
C LEU A 166 18.70 13.01 9.62
N LYS A 167 18.06 11.90 9.26
CA LYS A 167 18.30 11.14 8.02
C LYS A 167 17.14 11.30 7.03
N SER A 168 15.95 11.68 7.49
CA SER A 168 14.78 11.89 6.64
C SER A 168 14.02 13.15 7.05
N ILE A 169 13.74 14.02 6.08
CA ILE A 169 12.94 15.23 6.28
C ILE A 169 11.80 15.27 5.27
N SER A 170 10.61 15.65 5.73
CA SER A 170 9.57 16.16 4.84
C SER A 170 9.06 17.52 5.31
N PHE A 171 9.07 18.52 4.43
CA PHE A 171 8.57 19.87 4.74
C PHE A 171 7.04 19.92 4.80
N GLY A 172 6.52 20.93 5.50
CA GLY A 172 5.08 21.20 5.56
C GLY A 172 4.50 21.68 4.23
N VAL A 173 3.17 21.59 4.10
CA VAL A 173 2.45 21.84 2.82
C VAL A 173 2.79 23.21 2.24
N ASP A 174 2.83 24.23 3.09
CA ASP A 174 2.99 25.64 2.70
C ASP A 174 4.46 26.09 2.60
N HIS A 175 5.42 25.17 2.77
CA HIS A 175 6.83 25.52 2.70
C HIS A 175 7.25 25.92 1.28
N ASP A 176 7.70 27.17 1.12
CA ASP A 176 8.24 27.73 -0.12
C ASP A 176 9.52 28.57 0.10
N GLU A 177 10.27 28.28 1.16
CA GLU A 177 11.53 28.97 1.45
C GLU A 177 12.74 28.26 0.80
N PRO A 178 13.82 29.00 0.45
CA PRO A 178 15.06 28.40 -0.04
C PRO A 178 15.70 27.46 0.99
N ILE A 179 16.34 26.39 0.51
CA ILE A 179 16.97 25.37 1.36
C ILE A 179 18.49 25.50 1.50
N ASP A 180 19.06 26.59 1.01
CA ASP A 180 20.51 26.79 0.99
C ASP A 180 21.09 26.82 2.41
N GLY A 181 21.93 25.83 2.73
CA GLY A 181 22.64 25.77 4.01
C GLY A 181 21.81 25.29 5.21
N ILE A 182 20.53 24.97 5.06
CA ILE A 182 19.67 24.55 6.20
C ILE A 182 19.60 23.03 6.38
N LEU A 183 19.93 22.26 5.35
CA LEU A 183 19.78 20.80 5.37
C LEU A 183 20.91 20.10 6.15
N PRO A 184 20.61 19.07 6.97
CA PRO A 184 21.63 18.28 7.66
C PRO A 184 22.59 17.59 6.69
N PRO A 185 23.90 17.52 7.02
CA PRO A 185 24.92 16.99 6.10
C PRO A 185 24.80 15.49 5.83
N ASN A 186 24.15 14.74 6.71
CA ASN A 186 23.97 13.28 6.60
C ASN A 186 22.57 12.87 6.11
N LEU A 187 21.78 13.82 5.59
CA LEU A 187 20.42 13.57 5.15
C LEU A 187 20.39 12.55 4.00
N LYS A 188 19.48 11.58 4.09
CA LYS A 188 19.29 10.51 3.11
C LYS A 188 18.00 10.65 2.30
N GLN A 189 16.94 11.19 2.90
CA GLN A 189 15.65 11.37 2.25
C GLN A 189 15.12 12.78 2.44
N LEU A 190 14.70 13.40 1.35
CA LEU A 190 14.09 14.73 1.35
C LEU A 190 12.79 14.71 0.55
N LYS A 191 11.72 15.18 1.17
CA LYS A 191 10.45 15.47 0.51
C LYS A 191 10.07 16.94 0.74
N PHE A 192 9.81 17.65 -0.33
CA PHE A 192 9.32 19.02 -0.29
C PHE A 192 7.81 19.10 -0.04
N GLY A 193 7.37 20.25 0.49
CA GLY A 193 5.97 20.64 0.64
C GLY A 193 5.29 20.89 -0.70
N GLU A 194 3.95 20.84 -0.75
CA GLU A 194 3.20 20.97 -2.01
C GLU A 194 3.39 22.34 -2.68
N SER A 195 3.61 23.39 -1.89
CA SER A 195 3.81 24.77 -2.34
C SER A 195 5.26 25.11 -2.74
N PHE A 196 6.23 24.21 -2.52
CA PHE A 196 7.64 24.54 -2.79
C PHE A 196 7.89 24.76 -4.29
N SER A 197 8.30 25.97 -4.61
CA SER A 197 8.52 26.47 -5.97
C SER A 197 9.89 27.10 -6.16
N GLN A 198 10.77 27.10 -5.15
CA GLN A 198 12.11 27.70 -5.22
C GLN A 198 13.07 26.90 -6.11
N ARG A 199 14.13 27.56 -6.60
CA ARG A 199 15.25 26.91 -7.29
C ARG A 199 16.07 26.05 -6.32
N ILE A 200 16.63 24.95 -6.83
CA ILE A 200 17.59 24.13 -6.11
C ILE A 200 18.96 24.38 -6.74
N LEU A 201 19.83 25.08 -6.03
CA LEU A 201 21.15 25.47 -6.53
C LEU A 201 22.17 24.32 -6.35
N VAL A 202 23.30 24.44 -7.05
CA VAL A 202 24.42 23.53 -6.86
C VAL A 202 24.93 23.63 -5.42
N GLY A 203 24.99 22.49 -4.73
CA GLY A 203 25.42 22.39 -3.34
C GLY A 203 24.32 22.61 -2.29
N SER A 204 23.08 22.95 -2.67
CA SER A 204 21.96 23.05 -1.72
C SER A 204 21.55 21.69 -1.16
N LEU A 205 21.68 20.63 -1.95
CA LEU A 205 21.37 19.25 -1.54
C LEU A 205 22.62 18.56 -0.96
N PRO A 206 22.51 17.84 0.16
CA PRO A 206 23.65 17.15 0.76
C PRO A 206 24.11 16.00 -0.14
N ALA A 207 25.43 15.81 -0.23
CA ALA A 207 26.04 14.76 -1.05
C ALA A 207 25.62 13.34 -0.67
N THR A 208 25.09 13.14 0.54
CA THR A 208 24.60 11.85 1.04
C THR A 208 23.17 11.51 0.62
N LEU A 209 22.44 12.43 -0.02
CA LEU A 209 21.02 12.28 -0.31
C LEU A 209 20.77 11.14 -1.31
N GLU A 210 19.94 10.19 -0.92
CA GLU A 210 19.59 8.99 -1.71
C GLU A 210 18.20 9.07 -2.33
N LYS A 211 17.29 9.85 -1.73
CA LYS A 211 15.91 10.01 -2.21
C LYS A 211 15.46 11.46 -2.17
N LEU A 212 14.95 11.93 -3.30
CA LEU A 212 14.39 13.27 -3.47
C LEU A 212 12.95 13.18 -4.02
N THR A 213 12.01 13.86 -3.35
CA THR A 213 10.63 14.02 -3.84
C THR A 213 10.29 15.49 -3.99
N LEU A 214 9.98 15.88 -5.23
CA LEU A 214 9.63 17.24 -5.65
C LEU A 214 8.11 17.35 -5.82
N PRO A 215 7.51 18.46 -5.38
CA PRO A 215 6.06 18.64 -5.42
C PRO A 215 5.58 18.96 -6.83
N ASN A 216 4.26 19.08 -6.98
CA ASN A 216 3.66 19.49 -8.24
C ASN A 216 4.10 20.92 -8.65
N ALA A 217 4.18 21.84 -7.70
CA ALA A 217 4.49 23.26 -7.93
C ALA A 217 5.93 23.53 -8.40
N PHE A 218 6.83 22.53 -8.36
CA PHE A 218 8.21 22.71 -8.77
C PHE A 218 8.36 22.68 -10.30
N THR A 219 8.81 23.80 -10.87
CA THR A 219 8.88 24.03 -12.33
C THR A 219 10.28 24.43 -12.82
N HIS A 220 11.27 24.51 -11.92
CA HIS A 220 12.61 25.01 -12.21
C HIS A 220 13.53 23.92 -12.73
N GLU A 221 14.35 24.22 -13.74
CA GLU A 221 15.36 23.33 -14.29
C GLU A 221 16.46 23.02 -13.24
N PHE A 222 17.07 21.84 -13.34
CA PHE A 222 18.26 21.48 -12.58
C PHE A 222 19.53 21.94 -13.29
N GLU A 223 20.36 22.73 -12.61
CA GLU A 223 21.72 23.02 -13.05
C GLU A 223 22.60 21.75 -13.00
N GLU A 224 23.62 21.67 -13.87
CA GLU A 224 24.56 20.54 -13.86
C GLU A 224 25.24 20.41 -12.48
N GLY A 225 25.12 19.24 -11.86
CA GLY A 225 25.65 18.97 -10.52
C GLY A 225 24.73 19.37 -9.37
N ALA A 226 23.55 19.93 -9.61
CA ALA A 226 22.58 20.23 -8.56
C ALA A 226 22.02 18.96 -7.89
N LEU A 227 21.84 17.89 -8.67
CA LEU A 227 21.43 16.58 -8.15
C LEU A 227 22.66 15.78 -7.67
N PRO A 228 22.68 15.28 -6.42
CA PRO A 228 23.84 14.58 -5.89
C PRO A 228 24.03 13.20 -6.54
N THR A 229 25.28 12.78 -6.69
CA THR A 229 25.63 11.50 -7.33
C THR A 229 25.18 10.27 -6.54
N ALA A 230 24.91 10.41 -5.24
CA ALA A 230 24.38 9.35 -4.39
C ALA A 230 22.87 9.10 -4.58
N LEU A 231 22.19 9.93 -5.38
CA LEU A 231 20.74 9.86 -5.55
C LEU A 231 20.34 8.57 -6.28
N LYS A 232 19.50 7.76 -5.61
CA LYS A 232 18.96 6.50 -6.12
C LYS A 232 17.50 6.63 -6.55
N VAL A 233 16.75 7.53 -5.92
CA VAL A 233 15.33 7.73 -6.18
C VAL A 233 15.05 9.20 -6.41
N LEU A 234 14.54 9.53 -7.60
CA LEU A 234 14.05 10.86 -7.94
C LEU A 234 12.57 10.77 -8.29
N LYS A 235 11.74 11.55 -7.60
CA LYS A 235 10.29 11.54 -7.80
C LYS A 235 9.75 12.94 -7.94
N PHE A 236 9.07 13.20 -9.06
CA PHE A 236 8.12 14.28 -9.18
C PHE A 236 6.74 13.78 -8.73
N GLU A 237 6.01 14.56 -7.94
CA GLU A 237 4.68 14.18 -7.48
C GLU A 237 3.64 14.17 -8.61
N ARG A 238 2.55 13.42 -8.39
CA ARG A 238 1.49 13.26 -9.39
C ARG A 238 0.93 14.64 -9.74
N GLY A 239 0.89 14.92 -11.03
CA GLY A 239 0.33 16.16 -11.53
C GLY A 239 1.35 17.25 -11.80
N SER A 240 2.65 16.98 -11.56
CA SER A 240 3.76 17.90 -11.76
C SER A 240 3.65 18.79 -12.98
N ALA A 241 3.94 20.08 -12.77
CA ALA A 241 4.07 21.11 -13.79
C ALA A 241 5.51 21.24 -14.32
N TYR A 242 6.39 20.29 -14.02
CA TYR A 242 7.79 20.31 -14.47
C TYR A 242 7.87 20.08 -15.99
N GLU A 243 8.13 21.13 -16.75
CA GLU A 243 8.21 21.13 -18.23
C GLU A 243 9.65 21.16 -18.76
N GLN A 244 10.63 21.30 -17.86
CA GLN A 244 12.01 21.54 -18.26
C GLN A 244 12.70 20.25 -18.74
N PRO A 245 13.67 20.36 -19.68
CA PRO A 245 14.60 19.30 -19.99
C PRO A 245 15.17 18.64 -18.74
N ILE A 246 15.34 17.32 -18.79
CA ILE A 246 16.10 16.58 -17.78
C ILE A 246 17.47 16.32 -18.39
N HIS A 247 18.41 17.20 -18.10
CA HIS A 247 19.81 17.00 -18.45
C HIS A 247 20.46 16.07 -17.45
N ARG A 248 21.15 15.04 -17.94
CA ARG A 248 22.00 14.10 -17.20
C ARG A 248 21.48 13.72 -15.80
N LEU A 249 20.56 12.76 -15.76
CA LEU A 249 20.15 12.12 -14.50
C LEU A 249 21.39 11.57 -13.73
N PRO A 250 21.34 11.54 -12.38
CA PRO A 250 22.45 11.01 -11.59
C PRO A 250 22.83 9.58 -12.01
N PRO A 251 24.14 9.25 -12.07
CA PRO A 251 24.60 7.99 -12.64
C PRO A 251 24.24 6.76 -11.80
N ASN A 252 23.85 6.94 -10.53
CA ASN A 252 23.44 5.85 -9.63
C ASN A 252 21.91 5.77 -9.45
N LEU A 253 21.13 6.42 -10.33
CA LEU A 253 19.69 6.47 -10.20
C LEU A 253 19.08 5.10 -10.52
N GLU A 254 18.32 4.55 -9.56
CA GLU A 254 17.69 3.23 -9.66
C GLU A 254 16.18 3.34 -9.95
N GLU A 255 15.54 4.39 -9.46
CA GLU A 255 14.10 4.61 -9.59
C GLU A 255 13.80 6.06 -9.97
N PHE A 256 12.99 6.24 -11.01
CA PHE A 256 12.61 7.57 -11.48
C PHE A 256 11.11 7.67 -11.77
N HIS A 257 10.45 8.66 -11.15
CA HIS A 257 9.04 8.97 -11.36
C HIS A 257 8.93 10.36 -12.01
N TYR A 258 8.57 10.40 -13.29
CA TYR A 258 8.54 11.66 -14.06
C TYR A 258 7.28 12.50 -13.80
N ASN A 259 6.07 11.92 -13.91
CA ASN A 259 4.78 12.59 -13.61
C ASN A 259 4.52 13.99 -14.23
N GLY A 260 5.34 14.45 -15.17
CA GLY A 260 5.25 15.77 -15.77
C GLY A 260 4.07 15.95 -16.74
N PRO A 261 3.89 17.17 -17.27
CA PRO A 261 2.82 17.54 -18.18
C PRO A 261 3.14 17.12 -19.63
N PHE A 262 2.30 17.56 -20.56
CA PHE A 262 2.35 17.17 -21.97
C PHE A 262 3.44 17.88 -22.76
N GLY A 263 4.04 17.15 -23.72
CA GLY A 263 4.61 17.76 -24.91
C GLY A 263 6.11 18.06 -24.89
N VAL A 264 6.83 18.02 -23.76
CA VAL A 264 8.30 18.19 -23.68
C VAL A 264 8.79 17.53 -22.37
N PRO A 265 10.05 17.03 -22.23
CA PRO A 265 11.18 17.04 -23.16
C PRO A 265 11.52 15.67 -23.75
N GLU A 266 11.95 15.69 -25.01
CA GLU A 266 12.93 14.74 -25.50
C GLU A 266 14.05 14.68 -24.47
N ILE A 267 14.28 13.48 -23.89
CA ILE A 267 15.64 13.21 -23.43
C ILE A 267 16.48 13.47 -24.68
N GLY A 268 17.37 14.46 -24.64
CA GLY A 268 18.23 14.78 -25.78
C GLY A 268 19.08 13.57 -26.17
N ASN A 269 20.17 13.76 -26.92
CA ASN A 269 21.11 12.67 -27.20
C ASN A 269 21.79 12.05 -25.94
N GLU A 270 21.33 12.37 -24.73
CA GLU A 270 21.81 11.91 -23.44
C GLU A 270 21.11 10.61 -23.03
N GLN A 271 21.86 9.61 -22.57
CA GLN A 271 21.30 8.30 -22.24
C GLN A 271 20.73 8.27 -20.82
N LEU A 272 19.60 7.59 -20.64
CA LEU A 272 19.10 7.18 -19.32
C LEU A 272 20.16 6.30 -18.62
N PRO A 273 20.42 6.47 -17.31
CA PRO A 273 21.39 5.64 -16.59
C PRO A 273 21.05 4.15 -16.67
N ASP A 274 22.04 3.30 -16.95
CA ASP A 274 21.90 1.84 -17.03
C ASP A 274 21.60 1.18 -15.66
N THR A 275 21.79 1.93 -14.58
CA THR A 275 21.42 1.58 -13.20
C THR A 275 19.91 1.57 -12.97
N LEU A 276 19.10 2.16 -13.86
CA LEU A 276 17.66 2.25 -13.70
C LEU A 276 17.00 0.86 -13.69
N ARG A 277 16.23 0.62 -12.63
CA ARG A 277 15.42 -0.59 -12.42
C ARG A 277 13.94 -0.33 -12.60
N SER A 278 13.50 0.90 -12.33
CA SER A 278 12.09 1.29 -12.41
C SER A 278 11.89 2.68 -12.99
N LEU A 279 11.04 2.77 -14.00
CA LEU A 279 10.58 4.01 -14.62
C LEU A 279 9.07 4.14 -14.45
N TYR A 280 8.64 5.25 -13.86
CA TYR A 280 7.22 5.51 -13.59
C TYR A 280 6.74 6.77 -14.29
N ASN A 281 5.59 6.62 -14.96
CA ASN A 281 4.80 7.68 -15.58
C ASN A 281 5.62 8.51 -16.57
N VAL A 282 6.40 7.80 -17.39
CA VAL A 282 7.24 8.39 -18.45
C VAL A 282 6.45 8.55 -19.75
N PRO A 283 6.82 9.49 -20.63
CA PRO A 283 6.21 9.60 -21.95
C PRO A 283 6.66 8.46 -22.89
N ALA A 284 5.83 8.11 -23.88
CA ALA A 284 6.18 7.10 -24.88
C ALA A 284 7.35 7.49 -25.79
N SER A 285 7.64 8.80 -25.92
CA SER A 285 8.80 9.28 -26.68
C SER A 285 10.13 8.71 -26.18
N TRP A 286 10.18 8.20 -24.94
CA TRP A 286 11.40 7.60 -24.37
C TRP A 286 11.61 6.13 -24.74
N LEU A 287 10.68 5.50 -25.48
CA LEU A 287 10.76 4.07 -25.84
C LEU A 287 12.09 3.66 -26.47
N HIS A 288 12.64 4.50 -27.37
CA HIS A 288 13.93 4.22 -28.01
C HIS A 288 15.09 4.19 -27.00
N SER A 289 15.14 5.14 -26.07
CA SER A 289 16.16 5.20 -25.01
C SER A 289 15.96 4.12 -23.95
N ILE A 290 14.72 3.71 -23.71
CA ILE A 290 14.37 2.66 -22.76
C ILE A 290 14.86 1.29 -23.25
N LYS A 291 14.82 1.03 -24.57
CA LYS A 291 15.22 -0.26 -25.17
C LYS A 291 16.60 -0.75 -24.73
N SER A 292 17.56 0.15 -24.52
CA SER A 292 18.93 -0.18 -24.11
C SER A 292 19.09 -0.48 -22.62
N LEU A 293 18.07 -0.27 -21.78
CA LEU A 293 18.14 -0.44 -20.33
C LEU A 293 17.97 -1.91 -19.92
N SER A 294 19.08 -2.65 -19.88
CA SER A 294 19.08 -4.10 -19.59
C SER A 294 18.73 -4.49 -18.15
N ASN A 295 18.73 -3.54 -17.22
CA ASN A 295 18.38 -3.77 -15.81
C ASN A 295 16.95 -3.34 -15.47
N LEU A 296 16.21 -2.80 -16.45
CA LEU A 296 14.88 -2.26 -16.23
C LEU A 296 13.86 -3.38 -16.01
N THR A 297 13.18 -3.37 -14.87
CA THR A 297 12.20 -4.40 -14.48
C THR A 297 10.78 -3.87 -14.45
N THR A 298 10.60 -2.56 -14.19
CA THR A 298 9.30 -1.91 -14.10
C THR A 298 9.23 -0.69 -15.02
N LEU A 299 8.15 -0.62 -15.81
CA LEU A 299 7.86 0.50 -16.71
C LEU A 299 6.38 0.86 -16.66
N THR A 300 6.08 2.12 -16.36
CA THR A 300 4.72 2.67 -16.46
C THR A 300 4.71 3.94 -17.31
N PHE A 301 3.68 4.09 -18.14
CA PHE A 301 3.52 5.25 -19.01
C PHE A 301 2.57 6.28 -18.44
N ASN A 302 2.78 7.55 -18.79
CA ASN A 302 1.97 8.67 -18.33
C ASN A 302 0.55 8.63 -18.92
N SER A 303 -0.44 8.50 -18.03
CA SER A 303 -1.87 8.39 -18.34
C SER A 303 -2.46 9.63 -19.00
N LYS A 304 -1.80 10.77 -18.85
CA LYS A 304 -2.38 12.03 -19.30
C LYS A 304 -2.30 12.16 -20.83
N THR A 305 -1.38 11.47 -21.50
CA THR A 305 -0.98 11.73 -22.91
C THR A 305 -2.17 11.74 -23.88
N LYS A 306 -2.28 12.77 -24.74
CA LYS A 306 -3.15 12.69 -25.93
C LYS A 306 -2.72 11.48 -26.77
N GLY A 307 -3.67 10.81 -27.41
CA GLY A 307 -3.41 9.61 -28.20
C GLY A 307 -2.23 9.82 -29.14
N LEU A 308 -1.21 8.97 -29.02
CA LEU A 308 -0.13 8.93 -30.01
C LEU A 308 -0.77 8.72 -31.40
N GLU A 309 -0.31 9.49 -32.39
CA GLU A 309 -0.67 9.24 -33.79
C GLU A 309 -0.12 7.89 -34.26
N THR A 310 0.98 7.44 -33.66
CA THR A 310 1.66 6.18 -33.98
C THR A 310 1.37 5.09 -32.95
N PRO A 311 1.19 3.83 -33.38
CA PRO A 311 1.15 2.69 -32.47
C PRO A 311 2.46 2.55 -31.67
N ILE A 312 2.37 1.90 -30.51
CA ILE A 312 3.54 1.50 -29.72
C ILE A 312 3.97 0.11 -30.14
N ASP A 313 5.17 0.04 -30.71
CA ASP A 313 5.87 -1.21 -31.00
C ASP A 313 6.45 -1.81 -29.71
N LEU A 314 5.84 -2.90 -29.23
CA LEU A 314 6.27 -3.61 -28.03
C LEU A 314 7.64 -4.29 -28.20
N SER A 315 8.15 -4.43 -29.43
CA SER A 315 9.50 -4.96 -29.70
C SER A 315 10.62 -4.02 -29.23
N LEU A 316 10.28 -2.76 -28.92
CA LEU A 316 11.20 -1.77 -28.36
C LEU A 316 11.35 -1.89 -26.83
N LEU A 317 10.58 -2.75 -26.18
CA LEU A 317 10.69 -2.97 -24.74
C LEU A 317 11.91 -3.85 -24.39
N PRO A 318 12.65 -3.53 -23.33
CA PRO A 318 13.73 -4.38 -22.83
C PRO A 318 13.25 -5.78 -22.43
N THR A 319 14.04 -6.80 -22.73
CA THR A 319 13.74 -8.18 -22.35
C THR A 319 13.89 -8.45 -20.85
N SER A 320 14.42 -7.51 -20.07
CA SER A 320 14.49 -7.58 -18.61
C SER A 320 13.17 -7.22 -17.92
N LEU A 321 12.21 -6.66 -18.66
CA LEU A 321 10.99 -6.11 -18.11
C LEU A 321 10.06 -7.22 -17.57
N THR A 322 9.62 -7.06 -16.33
CA THR A 322 8.68 -7.99 -15.66
C THR A 322 7.34 -7.32 -15.32
N ARG A 323 7.31 -6.00 -15.22
CA ARG A 323 6.11 -5.21 -14.93
C ARG A 323 5.93 -4.10 -15.95
N LEU A 324 4.77 -4.12 -16.63
CA LEU A 324 4.39 -3.14 -17.63
C LEU A 324 2.99 -2.58 -17.35
N HIS A 325 2.87 -1.26 -17.31
CA HIS A 325 1.60 -0.58 -17.12
C HIS A 325 1.36 0.46 -18.21
N ILE A 326 0.38 0.18 -19.06
CA ILE A 326 -0.10 1.03 -20.16
C ILE A 326 -1.59 1.27 -19.93
N ASP A 327 -1.90 2.24 -19.08
CA ASP A 327 -3.28 2.69 -18.85
C ASP A 327 -3.59 3.96 -19.64
N VAL A 328 -3.51 3.83 -20.97
CA VAL A 328 -3.76 4.88 -21.97
C VAL A 328 -4.33 4.25 -23.23
N PRO A 329 -5.19 4.96 -24.00
CA PRO A 329 -5.87 4.43 -25.18
C PRO A 329 -4.98 4.33 -26.44
N TRP A 330 -3.71 3.95 -26.25
CA TRP A 330 -2.73 3.77 -27.32
C TRP A 330 -2.95 2.45 -28.05
N LYS A 331 -2.67 2.44 -29.36
CA LYS A 331 -2.61 1.20 -30.13
C LYS A 331 -1.28 0.50 -29.85
N LEU A 332 -1.33 -0.78 -29.50
CA LEU A 332 -0.16 -1.64 -29.30
C LEU A 332 0.00 -2.54 -30.52
N GLU A 333 1.24 -2.76 -30.92
CA GLU A 333 1.63 -3.68 -31.99
C GLU A 333 2.88 -4.48 -31.59
N SER A 334 3.16 -5.54 -32.36
CA SER A 334 4.22 -6.53 -32.10
C SER A 334 4.01 -7.40 -30.87
N ALA A 335 4.76 -8.51 -30.81
CA ALA A 335 4.67 -9.47 -29.72
C ALA A 335 5.18 -8.89 -28.39
N MET A 336 4.41 -9.11 -27.33
CA MET A 336 4.76 -8.74 -25.96
C MET A 336 5.97 -9.56 -25.48
N PRO A 337 6.93 -8.98 -24.75
CA PRO A 337 7.99 -9.75 -24.08
C PRO A 337 7.44 -10.81 -23.13
N THR A 338 7.92 -12.04 -23.24
CA THR A 338 7.44 -13.20 -22.46
C THR A 338 7.90 -13.19 -20.98
N THR A 339 8.82 -12.30 -20.64
CA THR A 339 9.31 -12.05 -19.28
C THR A 339 8.32 -11.28 -18.41
N ILE A 340 7.31 -10.63 -19.02
CA ILE A 340 6.32 -9.86 -18.27
C ILE A 340 5.46 -10.80 -17.42
N ARG A 341 5.37 -10.48 -16.12
CA ARG A 341 4.57 -11.18 -15.10
C ARG A 341 3.41 -10.34 -14.59
N TYR A 342 3.54 -9.01 -14.63
CA TYR A 342 2.53 -8.07 -14.20
C TYR A 342 2.21 -7.12 -15.34
N LEU A 343 1.01 -7.23 -15.91
CA LEU A 343 0.62 -6.47 -17.09
C LEU A 343 -0.67 -5.72 -16.84
N ASN A 344 -0.65 -4.40 -17.05
CA ASN A 344 -1.88 -3.61 -17.16
C ASN A 344 -1.97 -2.96 -18.54
N ILE A 345 -3.00 -3.33 -19.29
CA ILE A 345 -3.33 -2.79 -20.61
C ILE A 345 -4.82 -2.47 -20.70
N VAL A 346 -5.45 -2.11 -19.59
CA VAL A 346 -6.91 -1.90 -19.49
C VAL A 346 -7.43 -0.94 -20.56
N SER A 347 -6.74 0.17 -20.76
CA SER A 347 -7.18 1.22 -21.68
C SER A 347 -6.67 1.04 -23.10
N ALA A 348 -5.67 0.19 -23.32
CA ALA A 348 -4.97 0.08 -24.59
C ALA A 348 -5.81 -0.59 -25.68
N LYS A 349 -5.57 -0.18 -26.94
CA LYS A 349 -6.11 -0.80 -28.15
C LYS A 349 -5.08 -1.82 -28.65
N TYR A 350 -5.48 -3.05 -28.89
CA TYR A 350 -4.56 -4.12 -29.31
C TYR A 350 -5.33 -5.25 -29.98
N ASP A 351 -4.69 -5.99 -30.86
CA ASP A 351 -5.11 -7.33 -31.25
C ASP A 351 -4.46 -8.34 -30.29
N ILE A 352 -5.28 -9.19 -29.66
CA ILE A 352 -4.79 -10.16 -28.67
C ILE A 352 -3.86 -11.21 -29.29
N ASP A 353 -4.12 -11.60 -30.55
CA ASP A 353 -3.35 -12.63 -31.25
C ASP A 353 -2.04 -12.07 -31.79
N GLU A 354 -1.99 -10.76 -32.02
CA GLU A 354 -0.77 -10.05 -32.38
C GLU A 354 0.17 -9.93 -31.18
N ILE A 355 -0.32 -9.41 -30.05
CA ILE A 355 0.52 -9.15 -28.87
C ILE A 355 0.87 -10.43 -28.10
N PHE A 356 0.07 -11.49 -28.24
CA PHE A 356 0.31 -12.81 -27.62
C PHE A 356 0.32 -13.94 -28.67
N ARG A 357 1.27 -13.91 -29.61
CA ARG A 357 1.37 -14.90 -30.70
C ARG A 357 1.38 -16.35 -30.23
N ASP A 358 2.27 -16.69 -29.29
CA ASP A 358 2.30 -17.99 -28.62
C ASP A 358 1.88 -17.82 -27.17
N ARG A 359 0.56 -17.87 -26.94
CA ARG A 359 -0.07 -17.65 -25.62
C ARG A 359 0.51 -18.56 -24.53
N SER A 360 1.01 -19.74 -24.89
CA SER A 360 1.55 -20.72 -23.93
C SER A 360 2.84 -20.27 -23.23
N GLN A 361 3.56 -19.31 -23.82
CA GLN A 361 4.82 -18.76 -23.29
C GLN A 361 4.59 -17.71 -22.20
N TYR A 362 3.37 -17.18 -22.08
CA TYR A 362 3.05 -16.10 -21.14
C TYR A 362 2.52 -16.66 -19.82
N GLN A 363 3.14 -16.21 -18.74
CA GLN A 363 2.76 -16.56 -17.37
C GLN A 363 2.58 -15.27 -16.59
N PHE A 364 1.33 -14.91 -16.31
CA PHE A 364 0.98 -13.71 -15.58
C PHE A 364 0.68 -14.04 -14.12
N GLU A 365 1.44 -13.40 -13.23
CA GLU A 365 1.06 -13.27 -11.82
C GLU A 365 -0.17 -12.37 -11.72
N GLU A 366 -0.20 -11.28 -12.50
CA GLU A 366 -1.34 -10.37 -12.60
C GLU A 366 -1.54 -9.87 -14.04
N LEU A 367 -2.77 -9.97 -14.53
CA LEU A 367 -3.20 -9.37 -15.79
C LEU A 367 -4.40 -8.45 -15.55
N ILE A 368 -4.27 -7.18 -15.93
CA ILE A 368 -5.34 -6.16 -15.83
C ILE A 368 -5.79 -5.77 -17.24
N VAL A 369 -7.06 -6.02 -17.54
CA VAL A 369 -7.66 -5.79 -18.85
C VAL A 369 -9.07 -5.21 -18.73
N HIS A 370 -9.55 -4.63 -19.84
CA HIS A 370 -10.93 -4.17 -19.93
C HIS A 370 -11.94 -5.34 -19.91
N ALA A 371 -13.01 -5.18 -19.14
CA ALA A 371 -14.03 -6.21 -18.89
C ALA A 371 -14.92 -6.52 -20.11
N PHE A 372 -15.22 -5.54 -20.97
CA PHE A 372 -16.16 -5.68 -22.10
C PHE A 372 -15.52 -5.98 -23.46
N LYS A 373 -14.24 -6.36 -23.48
CA LYS A 373 -13.52 -6.66 -24.71
C LYS A 373 -13.67 -8.16 -25.03
N ASN A 374 -14.19 -8.47 -26.22
CA ASN A 374 -14.76 -9.79 -26.55
C ASN A 374 -13.71 -10.87 -26.87
N GLU A 375 -12.47 -10.50 -27.16
CA GLU A 375 -11.41 -11.44 -27.52
C GLU A 375 -11.13 -12.43 -26.36
N SER A 376 -10.91 -13.71 -26.65
CA SER A 376 -10.67 -14.70 -25.59
C SER A 376 -9.27 -14.59 -25.00
N LEU A 377 -9.14 -14.73 -23.68
CA LEU A 377 -7.86 -14.87 -22.97
C LEU A 377 -7.36 -16.32 -22.87
N ASP A 378 -8.06 -17.29 -23.46
CA ASP A 378 -7.71 -18.70 -23.36
C ASP A 378 -6.30 -18.98 -23.91
N GLY A 379 -5.61 -19.93 -23.29
CA GLY A 379 -4.23 -20.29 -23.62
C GLY A 379 -3.17 -19.48 -22.88
N LEU A 380 -3.53 -18.37 -22.22
CA LEU A 380 -2.66 -17.64 -21.30
C LEU A 380 -2.70 -18.28 -19.91
N LYS A 381 -1.54 -18.42 -19.25
CA LYS A 381 -1.48 -18.83 -17.83
C LYS A 381 -1.60 -17.59 -16.96
N ILE A 382 -2.76 -17.39 -16.32
CA ILE A 382 -3.06 -16.21 -15.51
C ILE A 382 -3.43 -16.66 -14.11
N ARG A 383 -2.66 -16.23 -13.10
CA ARG A 383 -2.98 -16.50 -11.69
C ARG A 383 -4.03 -15.52 -11.16
N GLN A 384 -3.76 -14.22 -11.27
CA GLN A 384 -4.69 -13.15 -10.91
C GLN A 384 -5.17 -12.39 -12.15
N LEU A 385 -6.49 -12.35 -12.36
CA LEU A 385 -7.11 -11.58 -13.42
C LEU A 385 -7.90 -10.42 -12.81
N LYS A 386 -7.61 -9.20 -13.28
CA LYS A 386 -8.37 -8.00 -12.94
C LYS A 386 -9.15 -7.49 -14.15
N LEU A 387 -10.47 -7.47 -14.01
CA LEU A 387 -11.40 -6.93 -14.99
C LEU A 387 -11.83 -5.54 -14.55
N GLU A 388 -11.46 -4.53 -15.33
CA GLU A 388 -11.81 -3.13 -15.09
C GLU A 388 -12.83 -2.65 -16.12
N PHE A 389 -13.74 -1.77 -15.69
CA PHE A 389 -14.88 -1.30 -16.51
C PHE A 389 -14.71 0.12 -17.04
N TYR A 390 -13.70 0.83 -16.54
CA TYR A 390 -13.32 2.16 -16.99
C TYR A 390 -11.79 2.25 -17.01
N SER A 391 -11.29 3.16 -17.83
CA SER A 391 -9.90 3.64 -17.73
C SER A 391 -9.75 4.42 -16.42
N ILE A 392 -8.68 4.22 -15.65
CA ILE A 392 -8.46 4.94 -14.37
C ILE A 392 -8.33 6.47 -14.60
N ILE A 393 -8.24 6.91 -15.87
CA ILE A 393 -8.25 8.33 -16.27
C ILE A 393 -9.64 8.98 -16.11
N SER A 394 -10.73 8.23 -16.03
CA SER A 394 -12.05 8.82 -15.77
C SER A 394 -12.27 9.01 -14.27
N ILE A 395 -12.03 10.23 -13.76
CA ILE A 395 -12.72 11.00 -12.69
C ILE A 395 -11.77 12.16 -12.22
N PRO A 396 -12.19 13.44 -12.02
CA PRO A 396 -13.20 14.28 -12.65
C PRO A 396 -12.58 15.65 -13.06
N SER A 397 -11.83 15.73 -14.15
CA SER A 397 -11.67 17.01 -14.87
C SER A 397 -12.61 16.97 -16.05
N ARG A 398 -13.42 18.03 -16.22
CA ARG A 398 -14.58 18.17 -17.12
C ARG A 398 -14.33 17.97 -18.62
N GLU A 399 -13.23 17.35 -19.04
CA GLU A 399 -12.95 17.07 -20.45
C GLU A 399 -13.08 15.57 -20.70
N PHE A 400 -14.24 15.24 -21.27
CA PHE A 400 -14.64 13.93 -21.71
C PHE A 400 -13.63 13.41 -22.75
N PHE A 401 -12.76 12.46 -22.37
CA PHE A 401 -12.38 11.44 -23.33
C PHE A 401 -13.58 10.49 -23.43
N THR A 402 -14.55 10.86 -24.26
CA THR A 402 -15.52 9.88 -24.73
C THR A 402 -14.71 8.80 -25.43
N TRP A 403 -14.61 7.63 -24.81
CA TRP A 403 -14.30 6.43 -25.55
C TRP A 403 -15.25 6.41 -26.75
N ASP A 404 -14.73 6.09 -27.92
CA ASP A 404 -15.53 5.99 -29.13
C ASP A 404 -16.71 5.03 -28.81
N ASP A 405 -17.93 5.58 -28.70
CA ASP A 405 -19.18 4.92 -28.27
C ASP A 405 -19.56 3.68 -29.11
N LYS A 406 -18.72 3.31 -30.08
CA LYS A 406 -18.83 2.11 -30.90
C LYS A 406 -18.22 0.86 -30.27
N VAL A 407 -17.22 0.95 -29.38
CA VAL A 407 -16.57 -0.24 -28.79
C VAL A 407 -17.32 -0.77 -27.54
N ILE A 408 -18.04 0.10 -26.80
CA ILE A 408 -18.85 -0.30 -25.63
C ILE A 408 -20.34 -0.34 -26.03
N LYS A 409 -20.68 -1.19 -26.99
CA LYS A 409 -22.05 -1.71 -27.13
C LYS A 409 -22.19 -3.14 -26.64
N SER A 410 -21.08 -3.78 -26.25
CA SER A 410 -21.12 -5.11 -25.65
C SER A 410 -21.51 -5.01 -24.18
N SER A 411 -22.68 -5.55 -23.85
CA SER A 411 -23.06 -5.87 -22.46
C SER A 411 -22.50 -7.23 -22.01
N VAL A 412 -21.71 -7.89 -22.88
CA VAL A 412 -21.15 -9.21 -22.62
C VAL A 412 -19.75 -9.06 -22.04
N LEU A 413 -19.56 -9.69 -20.89
CA LEU A 413 -18.26 -9.74 -20.23
C LEU A 413 -17.33 -10.71 -20.95
N ARG A 414 -16.06 -10.35 -20.96
CA ARG A 414 -14.97 -11.21 -21.37
C ARG A 414 -15.00 -12.54 -20.59
N SER A 415 -14.75 -13.64 -21.28
CA SER A 415 -14.60 -14.95 -20.64
C SER A 415 -13.40 -14.96 -19.68
N ILE A 416 -13.56 -15.67 -18.57
CA ILE A 416 -12.49 -15.87 -17.57
C ILE A 416 -11.87 -17.24 -17.85
N PRO A 417 -10.57 -17.32 -18.22
CA PRO A 417 -9.92 -18.60 -18.49
C PRO A 417 -9.88 -19.52 -17.29
N ASN A 418 -9.92 -20.83 -17.55
CA ASN A 418 -9.64 -21.84 -16.53
C ASN A 418 -8.18 -21.70 -16.05
N GLY A 419 -7.97 -21.76 -14.74
CA GLY A 419 -6.66 -21.60 -14.11
C GLY A 419 -6.47 -20.27 -13.38
N VAL A 420 -7.36 -19.29 -13.61
CA VAL A 420 -7.43 -18.09 -12.76
C VAL A 420 -7.84 -18.51 -11.34
N GLU A 421 -7.04 -18.13 -10.36
CA GLU A 421 -7.24 -18.41 -8.93
C GLU A 421 -7.88 -17.22 -8.21
N ILE A 422 -7.47 -16.00 -8.59
CA ILE A 422 -7.90 -14.75 -7.99
C ILE A 422 -8.55 -13.87 -9.07
N LEU A 423 -9.82 -13.55 -8.89
CA LEU A 423 -10.57 -12.66 -9.79
C LEU A 423 -10.85 -11.33 -9.09
N HIS A 424 -10.34 -10.24 -9.65
CA HIS A 424 -10.68 -8.88 -9.22
C HIS A 424 -11.63 -8.24 -10.23
N VAL A 425 -12.81 -7.87 -9.76
CA VAL A 425 -13.85 -7.16 -10.50
C VAL A 425 -13.84 -5.69 -10.05
N GLY A 426 -13.49 -4.79 -10.96
CA GLY A 426 -13.48 -3.34 -10.74
C GLY A 426 -14.86 -2.75 -10.44
N ILE A 427 -14.92 -1.44 -10.18
CA ILE A 427 -16.19 -0.73 -9.98
C ILE A 427 -16.98 -0.77 -11.31
N CYS A 428 -18.27 -1.07 -11.26
CA CYS A 428 -19.12 -1.09 -12.44
C CYS A 428 -20.51 -0.52 -12.13
N ASN A 429 -20.95 0.45 -12.93
CA ASN A 429 -22.19 1.19 -12.69
C ASN A 429 -23.46 0.46 -13.18
N SER A 430 -23.33 -0.76 -13.73
CA SER A 430 -24.46 -1.56 -14.24
C SER A 430 -24.60 -2.90 -13.53
N ASP A 431 -25.83 -3.38 -13.43
CA ASP A 431 -26.17 -4.72 -12.92
C ASP A 431 -25.81 -5.78 -13.97
N PHE A 432 -24.69 -6.48 -13.81
CA PHE A 432 -24.34 -7.64 -14.63
C PHE A 432 -24.27 -8.92 -13.80
N LYS A 433 -24.70 -10.04 -14.40
CA LYS A 433 -24.64 -11.36 -13.75
C LYS A 433 -23.29 -12.01 -14.06
N LEU A 434 -22.37 -11.97 -13.10
CA LEU A 434 -21.07 -12.63 -13.21
C LEU A 434 -21.16 -14.15 -13.01
N GLY A 435 -22.15 -14.62 -12.24
CA GLY A 435 -22.15 -15.97 -11.65
C GLY A 435 -22.01 -17.15 -12.60
N SER A 436 -22.48 -17.08 -13.85
CA SER A 436 -22.31 -18.17 -14.83
C SER A 436 -21.00 -18.13 -15.60
N LEU A 437 -20.20 -17.08 -15.44
CA LEU A 437 -18.98 -16.82 -16.21
C LEU A 437 -17.69 -17.09 -15.42
N ILE A 438 -17.80 -17.29 -14.10
CA ILE A 438 -16.63 -17.50 -13.24
C ILE A 438 -16.33 -19.02 -13.17
N PRO A 439 -15.13 -19.46 -13.57
CA PRO A 439 -14.76 -20.86 -13.52
C PRO A 439 -14.51 -21.35 -12.09
N LEU A 440 -14.63 -22.67 -11.87
CA LEU A 440 -14.42 -23.32 -10.57
C LEU A 440 -12.98 -23.19 -10.04
N SER A 441 -12.02 -22.82 -10.90
CA SER A 441 -10.64 -22.54 -10.48
C SER A 441 -10.53 -21.28 -9.62
N VAL A 442 -11.46 -20.34 -9.74
CA VAL A 442 -11.45 -19.12 -8.94
C VAL A 442 -11.83 -19.45 -7.50
N LYS A 443 -10.94 -19.14 -6.57
CA LYS A 443 -11.09 -19.36 -5.12
C LYS A 443 -11.27 -18.07 -4.34
N THR A 444 -10.61 -17.01 -4.80
CA THR A 444 -10.71 -15.68 -4.20
C THR A 444 -11.37 -14.72 -5.18
N ILE A 445 -12.41 -14.03 -4.72
CA ILE A 445 -13.03 -12.94 -5.49
C ILE A 445 -12.88 -11.61 -4.75
N ILE A 446 -12.42 -10.62 -5.49
CA ILE A 446 -12.23 -9.25 -5.02
C ILE A 446 -13.18 -8.38 -5.82
N PHE A 447 -14.05 -7.64 -5.14
CA PHE A 447 -15.04 -6.81 -5.83
C PHE A 447 -15.23 -5.49 -5.13
N HIS A 448 -15.62 -4.48 -5.91
CA HIS A 448 -15.98 -3.19 -5.36
C HIS A 448 -17.48 -3.08 -5.13
N ASN A 449 -18.34 -3.48 -6.06
CA ASN A 449 -19.79 -3.30 -5.89
C ASN A 449 -20.48 -4.59 -5.41
N GLN A 450 -21.63 -4.46 -4.74
CA GLN A 450 -22.48 -5.60 -4.39
C GLN A 450 -22.73 -6.46 -5.64
N MET A 451 -22.27 -7.70 -5.60
CA MET A 451 -22.42 -8.63 -6.72
C MET A 451 -23.76 -9.37 -6.63
N GLY A 452 -24.30 -9.75 -7.78
CA GLY A 452 -25.44 -10.68 -7.88
C GLY A 452 -25.05 -12.11 -7.47
N SER A 453 -25.41 -13.11 -8.28
CA SER A 453 -25.04 -14.50 -7.98
C SER A 453 -23.52 -14.70 -8.03
N ILE A 454 -22.95 -15.14 -6.92
CA ILE A 454 -21.55 -15.55 -6.80
C ILE A 454 -21.50 -17.09 -6.85
N PRO A 455 -20.53 -17.72 -7.54
CA PRO A 455 -20.41 -19.17 -7.58
C PRO A 455 -20.25 -19.78 -6.19
N THR A 456 -20.75 -21.00 -6.03
CA THR A 456 -20.64 -21.76 -4.78
C THR A 456 -19.22 -22.25 -4.48
N SER A 457 -18.29 -22.14 -5.42
CA SER A 457 -16.88 -22.59 -5.28
C SER A 457 -15.95 -21.57 -4.60
N ILE A 458 -16.42 -20.33 -4.41
CA ILE A 458 -15.62 -19.24 -3.81
C ILE A 458 -15.38 -19.53 -2.33
N GLU A 459 -14.12 -19.47 -1.91
CA GLU A 459 -13.67 -19.74 -0.53
C GLU A 459 -13.34 -18.45 0.22
N GLU A 460 -12.88 -17.43 -0.50
CA GLU A 460 -12.52 -16.11 0.03
C GLU A 460 -13.18 -14.98 -0.76
N MET A 461 -13.74 -14.02 -0.02
CA MET A 461 -14.34 -12.80 -0.57
C MET A 461 -13.67 -11.57 0.02
N ILE A 462 -13.29 -10.61 -0.84
CA ILE A 462 -12.74 -9.32 -0.44
C ILE A 462 -13.58 -8.19 -1.05
N LEU A 463 -14.29 -7.48 -0.21
CA LEU A 463 -15.05 -6.29 -0.59
C LEU A 463 -14.19 -5.04 -0.41
N GLN A 464 -13.96 -4.29 -1.51
CA GLN A 464 -13.09 -3.13 -1.54
C GLN A 464 -13.81 -1.78 -1.42
N GLN A 465 -15.14 -1.73 -1.57
CA GLN A 465 -15.93 -0.51 -1.43
C GLN A 465 -16.43 -0.32 -0.01
N ASP A 466 -16.58 0.96 0.34
CA ASP A 466 -17.15 1.39 1.60
C ASP A 466 -18.64 1.07 1.62
N ILE A 467 -19.01 0.15 2.50
CA ILE A 467 -20.40 -0.24 2.70
C ILE A 467 -20.84 0.12 4.12
N LYS A 468 -22.07 0.62 4.22
CA LYS A 468 -22.72 0.90 5.51
C LYS A 468 -23.14 -0.37 6.22
N SER A 469 -23.50 -1.40 5.45
CA SER A 469 -23.90 -2.70 5.96
C SER A 469 -23.65 -3.78 4.91
N PHE A 470 -23.38 -5.00 5.36
CA PHE A 470 -23.26 -6.17 4.52
C PHE A 470 -24.39 -7.15 4.84
N ASN A 471 -25.13 -7.61 3.83
CA ASN A 471 -26.10 -8.68 4.03
C ASN A 471 -25.41 -10.04 3.86
N TYR A 472 -25.32 -10.80 4.95
CA TYR A 472 -24.69 -12.11 4.99
C TYR A 472 -25.52 -13.23 4.33
N ASP A 473 -26.84 -13.04 4.13
CA ASP A 473 -27.75 -14.08 3.63
C ASP A 473 -27.39 -14.58 2.22
N ASN A 474 -26.69 -13.75 1.44
CA ASN A 474 -26.29 -14.04 0.07
C ASN A 474 -24.86 -14.61 -0.04
N LEU A 475 -24.21 -14.93 1.07
CA LEU A 475 -22.87 -15.50 1.03
C LEU A 475 -22.89 -16.93 0.47
N PRO A 476 -22.03 -17.26 -0.51
CA PRO A 476 -21.88 -18.63 -0.97
C PRO A 476 -21.49 -19.59 0.17
N PRO A 477 -21.97 -20.84 0.16
CA PRO A 477 -21.80 -21.77 1.28
C PRO A 477 -20.35 -22.19 1.53
N ALA A 478 -19.47 -22.10 0.51
CA ALA A 478 -18.05 -22.44 0.65
C ALA A 478 -17.20 -21.31 1.25
N VAL A 479 -17.74 -20.10 1.38
CA VAL A 479 -16.97 -18.94 1.88
C VAL A 479 -16.59 -19.16 3.34
N ARG A 480 -15.29 -19.19 3.59
CA ARG A 480 -14.70 -19.29 4.92
C ARG A 480 -14.02 -18.00 5.37
N SER A 481 -13.62 -17.15 4.43
CA SER A 481 -12.95 -15.88 4.70
C SER A 481 -13.68 -14.72 4.01
N LEU A 482 -14.01 -13.69 4.79
CA LEU A 482 -14.59 -12.45 4.30
C LEU A 482 -13.75 -11.28 4.81
N THR A 483 -13.24 -10.47 3.88
CA THR A 483 -12.61 -9.20 4.19
C THR A 483 -13.47 -8.05 3.72
N ILE A 484 -13.87 -7.17 4.63
CA ILE A 484 -14.61 -5.95 4.32
C ILE A 484 -13.67 -4.76 4.54
N LYS A 485 -13.39 -4.00 3.48
CA LYS A 485 -12.68 -2.73 3.58
C LYS A 485 -13.72 -1.60 3.63
N SER A 486 -13.99 -1.03 4.81
CA SER A 486 -15.04 0.01 5.01
C SER A 486 -14.49 1.33 5.54
N ILE A 487 -15.23 2.43 5.47
CA ILE A 487 -14.88 3.73 6.10
C ILE A 487 -15.79 4.05 7.30
N GLU A 488 -16.89 3.31 7.50
CA GLU A 488 -17.89 3.62 8.53
C GLU A 488 -17.81 2.67 9.75
N PHE A 489 -18.00 3.27 10.94
CA PHE A 489 -17.79 2.72 12.28
C PHE A 489 -18.89 1.77 12.80
N ASP A 490 -19.85 1.38 11.96
CA ASP A 490 -21.00 0.61 12.41
C ASP A 490 -21.26 -0.57 11.46
N ILE A 491 -20.26 -1.43 11.25
CA ILE A 491 -20.54 -2.70 10.56
C ILE A 491 -21.43 -3.52 11.48
N ASN A 492 -22.68 -3.68 11.06
CA ASN A 492 -23.62 -4.56 11.73
C ASN A 492 -23.11 -6.02 11.64
N LEU A 493 -22.59 -6.54 12.74
CA LEU A 493 -22.11 -7.91 12.88
C LEU A 493 -23.23 -8.92 13.20
N ASN A 494 -24.50 -8.50 13.17
CA ASN A 494 -25.61 -9.43 13.33
C ASN A 494 -25.73 -10.32 12.09
N GLY A 495 -25.96 -11.62 12.30
CA GLY A 495 -26.20 -12.57 11.21
C GLY A 495 -24.94 -13.10 10.52
N ILE A 496 -23.76 -12.99 11.15
CA ILE A 496 -22.56 -13.67 10.64
C ILE A 496 -22.86 -15.17 10.48
N PRO A 497 -22.70 -15.75 9.28
CA PRO A 497 -23.04 -17.15 9.05
C PRO A 497 -22.11 -18.06 9.86
N GLN A 498 -22.65 -19.18 10.35
CA GLN A 498 -21.82 -20.18 11.01
C GLN A 498 -20.76 -20.81 10.08
N THR A 499 -20.91 -20.67 8.76
CA THR A 499 -19.93 -21.16 7.78
C THR A 499 -18.66 -20.32 7.73
N LEU A 500 -18.69 -19.07 8.20
CA LEU A 500 -17.58 -18.13 8.14
C LEU A 500 -16.58 -18.39 9.27
N ASP A 501 -15.33 -18.69 8.92
CA ASP A 501 -14.26 -18.94 9.90
C ASP A 501 -13.45 -17.67 10.20
N ASN A 502 -13.30 -16.81 9.20
CA ASN A 502 -12.54 -15.57 9.27
C ASN A 502 -13.36 -14.39 8.77
N LEU A 503 -13.46 -13.35 9.59
CA LEU A 503 -14.01 -12.05 9.22
C LEU A 503 -12.96 -10.99 9.53
N CYS A 504 -12.42 -10.36 8.51
CA CYS A 504 -11.50 -9.24 8.65
C CYS A 504 -12.20 -7.95 8.25
N ILE A 505 -12.19 -6.97 9.14
CA ILE A 505 -12.73 -5.64 8.89
C ILE A 505 -11.56 -4.67 8.92
N LYS A 506 -11.27 -4.08 7.77
CA LYS A 506 -10.21 -3.08 7.62
C LYS A 506 -10.88 -1.73 7.39
N THR A 507 -10.75 -0.81 8.35
CA THR A 507 -11.29 0.53 8.17
C THR A 507 -10.31 1.43 7.42
N LYS A 508 -10.82 2.24 6.51
CA LYS A 508 -10.07 3.09 5.55
C LYS A 508 -10.05 4.57 5.95
N ARG A 509 -10.47 4.95 7.16
CA ARG A 509 -10.27 6.35 7.61
C ARG A 509 -8.77 6.68 7.63
N ARG A 510 -8.44 7.96 7.82
CA ARG A 510 -7.06 8.50 7.82
C ARG A 510 -6.07 7.70 8.70
N TYR A 511 -6.58 6.85 9.59
CA TYR A 511 -5.86 5.83 10.35
C TYR A 511 -6.50 4.45 10.10
N SER A 512 -5.68 3.46 9.79
CA SER A 512 -6.16 2.11 9.48
C SER A 512 -6.48 1.35 10.77
N GLN A 513 -7.74 1.35 11.19
CA GLN A 513 -8.18 0.41 12.23
C GLN A 513 -8.36 -0.95 11.57
N ILE A 514 -7.77 -1.97 12.16
CA ILE A 514 -7.90 -3.35 11.67
C ILE A 514 -8.52 -4.14 12.80
N PHE A 515 -9.75 -4.58 12.59
CA PHE A 515 -10.42 -5.53 13.46
C PHE A 515 -10.49 -6.86 12.76
N SER A 516 -10.05 -7.89 13.46
CA SER A 516 -10.17 -9.26 12.99
C SER A 516 -11.04 -10.04 13.96
N LEU A 517 -11.96 -10.81 13.40
CA LEU A 517 -12.79 -11.78 14.07
C LEU A 517 -12.44 -13.15 13.52
N ARG A 518 -12.02 -14.07 14.39
CA ARG A 518 -11.74 -15.45 14.03
C ARG A 518 -12.61 -16.39 14.83
N LYS A 519 -13.35 -17.26 14.13
CA LYS A 519 -14.23 -18.23 14.76
C LYS A 519 -13.40 -19.25 15.56
N ILE A 520 -13.75 -19.42 16.84
CA ILE A 520 -13.16 -20.46 17.69
C ILE A 520 -14.07 -21.69 17.66
N ASN A 521 -15.37 -21.46 17.84
CA ASN A 521 -16.42 -22.48 17.78
C ASN A 521 -17.75 -21.84 17.33
N ASN A 522 -18.84 -22.60 17.33
CA ASN A 522 -20.14 -22.12 16.84
C ASN A 522 -20.76 -20.97 17.65
N HIS A 523 -20.24 -20.69 18.86
CA HIS A 523 -20.79 -19.66 19.75
C HIS A 523 -19.79 -18.55 20.07
N HIS A 524 -18.50 -18.72 19.75
CA HIS A 524 -17.44 -17.81 20.18
C HIS A 524 -16.51 -17.40 19.04
N TYR A 525 -16.20 -16.11 19.03
CA TYR A 525 -15.21 -15.50 18.16
C TYR A 525 -14.09 -14.90 18.99
N LEU A 526 -12.86 -15.02 18.48
CA LEU A 526 -11.73 -14.23 18.93
C LEU A 526 -11.80 -12.88 18.22
N LEU A 527 -11.82 -11.80 18.98
CA LEU A 527 -11.71 -10.42 18.50
C LEU A 527 -10.30 -9.92 18.82
N PHE A 528 -9.65 -9.34 17.81
CA PHE A 528 -8.41 -8.60 17.99
C PHE A 528 -8.34 -7.42 17.04
N GLY A 529 -8.06 -6.23 17.56
CA GLY A 529 -7.89 -5.03 16.76
C GLY A 529 -7.77 -3.79 17.61
N GLN A 530 -7.37 -2.67 17.01
CA GLN A 530 -7.24 -1.40 17.71
C GLN A 530 -8.08 -0.32 17.03
N SER A 531 -8.91 0.36 17.82
CA SER A 531 -9.55 1.63 17.45
C SER A 531 -8.59 2.79 17.73
N ASP A 532 -9.05 4.00 17.42
CA ASP A 532 -8.31 5.24 17.67
C ASP A 532 -7.82 5.37 19.13
N GLU A 533 -8.62 4.89 20.08
CA GLU A 533 -8.37 5.10 21.52
C GLU A 533 -8.19 3.78 22.29
N HIS A 534 -8.56 2.62 21.72
CA HIS A 534 -8.66 1.37 22.48
C HIS A 534 -8.12 0.15 21.74
N LEU A 535 -7.31 -0.66 22.43
CA LEU A 535 -6.99 -2.02 22.00
C LEU A 535 -8.14 -2.94 22.42
N ASN A 536 -8.81 -3.53 21.43
CA ASN A 536 -9.86 -4.51 21.62
C ASN A 536 -9.29 -5.92 21.45
N ALA A 537 -9.32 -6.69 22.52
CA ALA A 537 -8.90 -8.09 22.48
C ALA A 537 -9.77 -8.93 23.43
N ALA A 538 -10.59 -9.82 22.87
CA ALA A 538 -11.59 -10.56 23.64
C ALA A 538 -11.96 -11.88 22.98
N ILE A 539 -12.42 -12.84 23.78
CA ILE A 539 -13.26 -13.94 23.28
C ILE A 539 -14.69 -13.53 23.53
N ILE A 540 -15.47 -13.38 22.46
CA ILE A 540 -16.81 -12.83 22.50
C ILE A 540 -17.83 -13.89 22.11
N ASN A 541 -18.94 -13.95 22.83
CA ASN A 541 -20.09 -14.71 22.37
C ASN A 541 -20.76 -13.98 21.21
N VAL A 542 -21.28 -14.72 20.23
CA VAL A 542 -22.03 -14.14 19.10
C VAL A 542 -23.15 -13.21 19.56
N SER A 543 -23.83 -13.52 20.68
CA SER A 543 -24.89 -12.66 21.22
C SER A 543 -24.40 -11.34 21.82
N ASP A 544 -23.12 -11.28 22.20
CA ASP A 544 -22.51 -10.16 22.92
C ASP A 544 -21.72 -9.20 22.02
N ILE A 545 -21.64 -9.49 20.71
CA ILE A 545 -20.87 -8.68 19.75
C ILE A 545 -21.27 -7.19 19.81
N LYS A 546 -22.56 -6.89 20.06
CA LYS A 546 -23.08 -5.51 20.19
C LYS A 546 -22.48 -4.70 21.34
N LYS A 547 -21.83 -5.35 22.31
CA LYS A 547 -21.21 -4.68 23.47
C LYS A 547 -19.85 -4.07 23.15
N PHE A 548 -19.24 -4.46 22.03
CA PHE A 548 -17.98 -3.92 21.57
C PHE A 548 -18.28 -2.80 20.58
N LYS A 549 -17.88 -1.56 20.90
CA LYS A 549 -17.90 -0.43 19.95
C LYS A 549 -16.78 -0.68 18.93
N LEU A 550 -17.10 -1.39 17.84
CA LEU A 550 -16.18 -1.82 16.79
C LEU A 550 -16.29 -0.96 15.54
#